data_AF-A0A1Q9A239-F1
#
_entry.id   AF-A0A1Q9A239-F1
#
_cell.length_a   1.000
_cell.length_b   1.000
_cell.length_c   1.000
_cell.angle_alpha   90.00
_cell.angle_beta   90.00
_cell.angle_gamma   90.00
#
_symmetry.space_group_name_H-M   'P 1'
#
loop_
_entity.id
_entity.type
_entity.pdbx_description
1 polymer ?
#
loop_
_entity_poly.entity_id
_entity_poly.type
_entity_poly.pdbx_seq_one_letter_code
_entity_poly.pdbx_strand_id
1 'polypeptide(L)' 'MQNLRALGLLGLGIIALTAAAILTFSLTFVFGAVLTATLAWRALTLKPKPVPVHARKRSSEEQPVRIWNDGRGTIIDM' A
#
# COMPACT_ATOMS: atom_id res chain seq x y z
N MET A 1 21.54 -5.83 58.17
CA MET A 1 21.60 -6.68 56.95
C MET A 1 20.34 -6.60 56.07
N GLN A 2 19.13 -6.43 56.64
CA GLN A 2 17.88 -6.50 55.87
C GLN A 2 17.67 -5.35 54.88
N ASN A 3 18.06 -4.12 55.26
CA ASN A 3 17.92 -2.93 54.40
C ASN A 3 18.84 -2.95 53.17
N LEU A 4 20.09 -3.44 53.32
CA LEU A 4 21.01 -3.60 52.18
C LEU A 4 20.52 -4.66 51.19
N ARG A 5 19.92 -5.75 51.69
CA ARG A 5 19.33 -6.80 50.84
C ARG A 5 18.12 -6.27 50.08
N ALA A 6 17.27 -5.49 50.75
CA ALA A 6 16.12 -4.83 50.11
C ALA A 6 16.55 -3.85 49.00
N LEU A 7 17.57 -3.02 49.26
CA LEU A 7 18.17 -2.13 48.26
C LEU A 7 18.74 -2.89 47.06
N GLY A 8 19.45 -4.00 47.30
CA GLY A 8 19.97 -4.85 46.24
C GLY A 8 18.88 -5.47 45.36
N LEU A 9 17.80 -5.98 45.98
CA LEU A 9 16.66 -6.54 45.25
C LEU A 9 15.91 -5.48 44.43
N LEU A 10 15.76 -4.27 44.98
CA LEU A 10 15.13 -3.15 44.28
C LEU A 10 15.94 -2.73 43.06
N GLY A 11 17.28 -2.62 43.22
CA GLY A 11 18.18 -2.33 42.11
C GLY A 11 18.15 -3.41 41.02
N LEU A 12 18.13 -4.68 41.41
CA LEU A 12 18.06 -5.80 40.48
C LEU A 12 16.72 -5.83 39.72
N GLY A 13 15.62 -5.48 40.40
CA GLY A 13 14.31 -5.29 39.77
C GLY A 13 14.30 -4.18 38.73
N ILE A 14 14.88 -3.01 39.04
CA ILE A 14 15.00 -1.89 38.09
C ILE A 14 15.82 -2.30 36.87
N ILE A 15 16.95 -2.99 37.08
CA ILE A 15 17.80 -3.46 35.98
C ILE A 15 17.02 -4.44 35.09
N ALA A 16 16.32 -5.40 35.69
CA ALA A 16 15.53 -6.38 34.95
C ALA A 16 14.42 -5.73 34.12
N LEU A 17 13.67 -4.77 34.70
CA LEU A 17 12.63 -4.03 34.00
C LEU A 17 13.20 -3.18 32.87
N THR A 18 14.32 -2.50 33.11
CA THR A 18 14.99 -1.68 32.10
C THR A 18 15.49 -2.54 30.94
N ALA A 19 16.08 -3.70 31.23
CA ALA A 19 16.51 -4.66 30.22
C ALA A 19 15.32 -5.19 29.39
N ALA A 20 14.21 -5.53 30.04
CA ALA A 20 12.99 -5.96 29.36
C ALA A 20 12.40 -4.85 28.46
N ALA A 21 12.40 -3.60 28.92
CA ALA A 21 11.94 -2.46 28.14
C ALA A 21 12.82 -2.22 26.90
N ILE A 22 14.15 -2.24 27.06
CA ILE A 22 15.10 -2.08 25.96
C ILE A 22 14.94 -3.22 24.95
N LEU A 23 14.81 -4.46 25.41
CA LEU A 23 14.61 -5.62 24.55
C LEU A 23 13.33 -5.49 23.73
N THR A 24 12.22 -5.15 24.39
CA THR A 24 10.91 -4.99 23.74
C THR A 24 10.95 -3.85 22.71
N PHE A 25 11.56 -2.73 23.06
CA PHE A 25 11.74 -1.59 22.16
C PHE A 25 12.57 -1.96 20.94
N SER A 26 13.72 -2.61 21.15
CA SER A 26 14.61 -3.05 20.09
C SER A 26 13.91 -4.01 19.12
N LEU A 27 13.19 -5.00 19.66
CA LEU A 27 12.47 -5.97 18.85
C LEU A 27 11.36 -5.31 18.02
N THR A 28 10.59 -4.42 18.64
CA THR A 28 9.55 -3.64 17.96
C THR A 28 10.15 -2.75 16.87
N PHE A 29 11.28 -2.11 17.14
CA PHE A 29 11.97 -1.26 16.18
C PHE A 29 12.46 -2.05 14.97
N VAL A 30 13.06 -3.23 15.19
CA VAL A 30 13.51 -4.11 14.10
C VAL A 30 12.33 -4.56 13.24
N PHE A 31 11.24 -5.04 13.85
CA PHE A 31 10.06 -5.45 13.09
C PHE A 31 9.43 -4.28 12.32
N GLY A 32 9.31 -3.12 12.95
CA GLY A 32 8.82 -1.91 12.32
C GLY A 32 9.69 -1.47 11.15
N ALA A 33 11.01 -1.53 11.29
CA ALA A 33 11.96 -1.19 10.24
C ALA A 33 11.86 -2.15 9.06
N VAL A 34 11.82 -3.47 9.30
CA VAL A 34 11.68 -4.48 8.24
C VAL A 34 10.35 -4.32 7.50
N LEU A 35 9.25 -4.15 8.23
CA LEU A 35 7.94 -3.92 7.63
C LEU A 35 7.94 -2.65 6.78
N THR A 36 8.44 -1.54 7.33
CA THR A 36 8.49 -0.26 6.61
C THR A 36 9.37 -0.35 5.37
N ALA A 37 10.55 -0.97 5.48
CA ALA A 37 11.47 -1.15 4.36
C ALA A 37 10.86 -2.02 3.26
N THR A 38 10.18 -3.11 3.61
CA THR A 38 9.52 -3.99 2.63
C THR A 38 8.34 -3.31 1.94
N LEU A 39 7.52 -2.54 2.66
CA LEU A 39 6.46 -1.74 2.05
C LEU A 39 7.02 -0.64 1.14
N ALA A 40 8.04 0.09 1.59
CA ALA A 40 8.70 1.12 0.79
C ALA A 40 9.30 0.52 -0.48
N TRP A 41 10.00 -0.61 -0.36
CA TRP A 41 10.52 -1.34 -1.51
C TRP A 41 9.42 -1.72 -2.50
N ARG A 42 8.30 -2.28 -2.01
CA ARG A 42 7.16 -2.64 -2.87
C ARG A 42 6.54 -1.41 -3.53
N ALA A 43 6.36 -0.30 -2.81
CA ALA A 43 5.82 0.93 -3.36
C ALA A 43 6.69 1.51 -4.47
N LEU A 44 8.01 1.37 -4.36
CA LEU A 44 8.97 1.84 -5.36
C LEU A 44 9.12 0.88 -6.56
N THR A 45 8.92 -0.42 -6.35
CA THR A 45 9.21 -1.44 -7.38
C THR A 45 7.99 -1.99 -8.10
N LEU A 46 6.80 -1.94 -7.50
CA LEU A 46 5.58 -2.42 -8.15
C LEU A 46 5.17 -1.46 -9.27
N LYS A 47 5.51 -1.83 -10.50
CA LYS A 47 4.91 -1.21 -11.69
C LYS A 47 3.41 -1.53 -11.68
N PRO A 48 2.52 -0.53 -11.78
CA PRO A 48 1.09 -0.79 -11.88
C PRO A 48 0.85 -1.64 -13.14
N LYS A 49 0.19 -2.79 -12.96
CA LYS A 49 -0.26 -3.59 -14.10
C LYS A 49 -1.20 -2.72 -14.94
N PRO A 50 -1.01 -2.64 -16.26
CA PRO A 50 -1.95 -1.91 -17.11
C PRO A 50 -3.32 -2.54 -16.94
N VAL A 51 -4.26 -1.78 -16.38
CA VAL A 51 -5.66 -2.18 -16.28
C VAL A 51 -6.20 -2.16 -17.71
N PRO A 52 -6.82 -3.25 -18.21
CA PRO A 52 -7.43 -3.24 -19.52
C PRO A 52 -8.59 -2.24 -19.49
N VAL A 53 -8.32 -1.04 -19.99
CA VAL A 53 -9.35 -0.05 -20.26
C VAL A 53 -10.20 -0.68 -21.36
N HIS A 54 -11.35 -1.23 -20.97
CA HIS A 54 -12.35 -1.62 -21.94
C HIS A 54 -12.77 -0.31 -22.60
N ALA A 55 -12.26 -0.04 -23.79
CA ALA A 55 -12.82 0.98 -24.64
C ALA A 55 -14.28 0.56 -24.79
N ARG A 56 -15.17 1.26 -24.07
CA ARG A 56 -16.60 1.15 -24.29
C ARG A 56 -16.75 1.54 -25.75
N LYS A 57 -16.92 0.57 -26.65
CA LYS A 57 -17.46 0.87 -27.98
C LYS A 57 -18.74 1.59 -27.65
N ARG A 58 -18.76 2.91 -27.92
CA ARG A 58 -20.00 3.68 -27.92
C ARG A 58 -20.92 2.86 -28.82
N SER A 59 -21.96 2.29 -28.23
CA SER A 59 -22.89 1.41 -28.95
C SER A 59 -23.21 2.12 -30.24
N SER A 60 -23.09 1.43 -31.37
CA SER A 60 -23.47 1.95 -32.69
C SER A 60 -24.95 2.40 -32.73
N GLU A 61 -25.70 2.22 -31.63
CA GLU A 61 -27.03 2.79 -31.40
C GLU A 61 -27.05 4.32 -31.22
N GLU A 62 -25.94 4.98 -30.88
CA GLU A 62 -25.93 6.45 -30.65
C GLU A 62 -25.39 7.27 -31.82
N GLN A 63 -24.83 6.65 -32.86
CA GLN A 63 -24.43 7.39 -34.05
C GLN A 63 -25.64 7.51 -34.98
N PRO A 64 -26.21 8.71 -35.19
CA PRO A 64 -27.27 8.87 -36.15
C PRO A 64 -26.70 8.50 -37.53
N VAL A 65 -27.27 7.47 -38.15
CA VAL A 65 -26.95 7.03 -39.51
C VAL A 65 -26.92 8.28 -40.40
N ARG A 66 -25.74 8.59 -40.93
CA ARG A 66 -25.55 9.81 -41.73
C ARG A 66 -25.92 9.50 -43.16
N ILE A 67 -27.01 10.14 -43.60
CA ILE A 67 -27.51 10.01 -44.97
C ILE A 67 -27.34 11.36 -45.66
N TRP A 68 -26.62 11.37 -46.78
CA TRP A 68 -26.59 12.53 -47.65
C TRP A 68 -26.55 12.12 -49.12
N ASN A 69 -26.95 13.04 -49.99
CA ASN A 69 -26.94 12.87 -51.44
C ASN A 69 -25.83 13.72 -52.03
N ASP A 70 -24.92 13.10 -52.78
CA ASP A 70 -23.77 13.77 -53.40
C ASP A 70 -24.07 14.30 -54.83
N GLY A 71 -25.33 14.22 -55.26
CA GLY A 71 -25.77 14.61 -56.61
C GLY A 71 -25.58 13.51 -57.68
N ARG A 72 -24.95 12.39 -57.33
CA ARG A 72 -24.86 11.17 -58.17
C ARG A 72 -25.56 9.97 -57.53
N GLY A 73 -25.82 10.01 -56.22
CA GLY A 73 -26.59 9.02 -55.49
C GLY A 73 -26.71 9.33 -54.00
N THR A 74 -27.50 8.53 -53.29
CA THR A 74 -27.64 8.63 -51.83
C THR A 74 -26.64 7.70 -51.16
N ILE A 75 -25.83 8.25 -50.25
CA ILE A 75 -24.85 7.52 -49.46
C ILE A 75 -25.39 7.39 -48.05
N ILE A 76 -25.33 6.17 -47.52
CA ILE A 76 -25.76 5.83 -46.16
C ILE A 76 -24.53 5.29 -45.43
N ASP A 77 -24.05 6.04 -44.45
CA ASP A 77 -22.96 5.65 -43.57
C ASP A 77 -23.56 5.05 -42.28
N MET A 78 -23.36 3.74 -42.09
CA MET A 78 -23.90 2.93 -41.00
C MET A 78 -22.79 2.43 -40.07
#